data_AF-A0A5E6NMX0-F1
#
_entry.id   AF-A0A5E6NMX0-F1
#
_cell.length_a   1.000
_cell.length_b   1.000
_cell.length_c   1.000
_cell.angle_alpha   90.00
_cell.angle_beta   90.00
_cell.angle_gamma   90.00
#
_symmetry.space_group_name_H-M   'P 1'
#
loop_
_entity.id
_entity.type
_entity.pdbx_description
1 polymer ?
#
loop_
_entity_poly.entity_id
_entity_poly.type
_entity_poly.pdbx_seq_one_letter_code
_entity_poly.pdbx_strand_id
1 'polypeptide(L)'
;MQFNLFTLIFLITTFAYVVTMMWLNTRQAKSMLNSFDKVPNEFAAKITLEQHQKAADYTTAKLKVNHLEILFSTGVLLAWTLGGGLDYLDGIWRSLTSDTLYIGVGFIISLIVIGTLIDLPF
;
A
#
# COMPACT_ATOMS: atom_id res chain seq x y z
N MET A 1 19.59 15.87 5.12
CA MET A 1 18.89 14.99 6.07
C MET A 1 19.91 14.33 6.98
N GLN A 2 19.79 14.50 8.30
CA GLN A 2 20.67 13.83 9.26
C GLN A 2 20.05 12.45 9.57
N PHE A 3 20.78 11.36 9.32
CA PHE A 3 20.33 10.02 9.66
C PHE A 3 20.39 9.85 11.17
N ASN A 4 19.24 9.98 11.83
CA ASN A 4 19.10 9.73 13.26
C ASN A 4 18.47 8.35 13.51
N LEU A 5 18.42 7.94 14.77
CA LEU A 5 17.86 6.65 15.18
C LEU A 5 16.41 6.46 14.69
N PHE A 6 15.62 7.54 14.67
CA PHE A 6 14.23 7.48 14.23
C PHE A 6 14.12 7.18 12.73
N THR A 7 14.90 7.87 11.89
CA THR A 7 14.97 7.60 10.44
C THR A 7 15.39 6.16 10.16
N LEU A 8 16.34 5.63 10.95
CA LEU A 8 16.78 4.24 10.81
C LEU A 8 15.67 3.25 11.16
N ILE A 9 14.99 3.44 12.30
CA ILE A 9 13.86 2.60 12.70
C ILE A 9 12.76 2.64 11.64
N PHE A 10 12.39 3.83 11.17
CA PHE A 10 11.39 4.02 10.12
C PHE A 10 11.73 3.24 8.84
N LEU A 11 12.97 3.35 8.36
CA LEU A 11 13.43 2.63 7.18
C LEU A 11 13.43 1.12 7.37
N ILE A 12 13.93 0.62 8.52
CA ILE A 12 13.95 -0.82 8.81
C ILE A 12 12.53 -1.37 8.89
N THR A 13 11.63 -0.69 9.60
CA THR A 13 10.23 -1.12 9.73
C THR A 13 9.51 -1.07 8.38
N THR A 14 9.72 -0.03 7.57
CA THR A 14 9.15 0.09 6.22
C THR A 14 9.65 -1.04 5.32
N PHE A 15 10.96 -1.33 5.36
CA PHE A 15 11.54 -2.43 4.60
C PHE A 15 10.99 -3.79 5.06
N ALA A 16 10.92 -4.03 6.38
CA ALA A 16 10.36 -5.25 6.94
C ALA A 16 8.88 -5.43 6.55
N TYR A 17 8.10 -4.36 6.52
CA TYR A 17 6.72 -4.37 6.04
C TYR A 17 6.63 -4.81 4.58
N VAL A 18 7.40 -4.19 3.68
CA VAL A 18 7.40 -4.54 2.24
C VAL A 18 7.78 -6.00 2.03
N VAL A 19 8.87 -6.46 2.66
CA VAL A 19 9.34 -7.85 2.56
C VAL A 19 8.28 -8.81 3.07
N THR A 20 7.65 -8.50 4.20
CA THR A 20 6.60 -9.34 4.81
C THR A 20 5.39 -9.44 3.90
N MET A 21 4.92 -8.32 3.33
CA MET A 21 3.78 -8.32 2.42
C MET A 21 4.06 -9.06 1.12
N MET A 22 5.23 -8.86 0.52
CA MET A 22 5.65 -9.61 -0.68
C MET A 22 5.73 -11.12 -0.40
N TRP A 23 6.26 -11.51 0.75
CA TRP A 23 6.32 -12.90 1.17
C TRP A 23 4.92 -13.51 1.37
N LEU A 24 4.02 -12.79 2.06
CA LEU A 24 2.65 -13.24 2.30
C LEU A 24 1.87 -13.44 0.99
N ASN A 25 1.97 -12.49 0.06
CA ASN A 25 1.32 -12.60 -1.26
C ASN A 25 1.86 -13.80 -2.06
N THR A 26 3.18 -14.01 -2.04
CA THR A 26 3.80 -15.16 -2.70
C THR A 26 3.34 -16.48 -2.08
N ARG A 27 3.24 -16.53 -0.75
CA ARG A 27 2.72 -17.69 -0.02
C ARG A 27 1.25 -17.97 -0.38
N GLN A 28 0.43 -16.93 -0.48
CA GLN A 28 -0.97 -17.05 -0.87
C GLN A 28 -1.12 -17.55 -2.31
N ALA A 29 -0.35 -17.00 -3.25
CA ALA A 29 -0.34 -17.45 -4.65
C ALA A 29 0.02 -18.94 -4.75
N LYS A 30 1.06 -19.38 -4.03
CA LYS A 30 1.46 -20.80 -4.00
C LYS A 30 0.36 -21.69 -3.43
N SER A 31 -0.31 -21.26 -2.36
CA SER A 31 -1.42 -22.01 -1.77
C SER A 31 -2.58 -22.19 -2.75
N MET A 32 -2.89 -21.16 -3.55
CA MET A 32 -3.97 -21.24 -4.54
C MET A 32 -3.63 -22.14 -5.72
N LEU A 33 -2.38 -22.09 -6.21
CA LEU A 33 -1.93 -22.98 -7.28
C LEU A 33 -2.01 -24.46 -6.85
N ASN A 34 -1.70 -24.76 -5.59
CA ASN A 34 -1.77 -26.12 -5.06
C ASN A 34 -3.20 -26.68 -4.98
N SER A 35 -4.23 -25.82 -4.87
CA SER A 35 -5.64 -26.25 -4.82
C SER A 35 -6.37 -26.01 -6.14
N PHE A 36 -5.70 -25.55 -7.20
CA PHE A 36 -6.34 -25.08 -8.44
C PHE A 36 -7.25 -26.14 -9.08
N ASP A 37 -6.74 -27.38 -9.22
CA ASP A 37 -7.43 -28.47 -9.91
C ASP A 37 -8.40 -29.27 -9.03
N LYS A 38 -8.55 -28.91 -7.75
CA LYS A 38 -9.40 -29.68 -6.83
C LYS A 38 -10.09 -28.78 -5.82
N VAL A 39 -11.42 -28.79 -5.87
CA VAL A 39 -12.25 -28.22 -4.81
C VAL A 39 -12.03 -29.02 -3.51
N PRO A 40 -11.69 -28.37 -2.38
CA PRO A 40 -11.59 -29.06 -1.11
C PRO A 40 -12.94 -29.69 -0.72
N ASN A 41 -12.91 -30.89 -0.12
CA ASN A 41 -14.11 -31.69 0.14
C ASN A 41 -15.20 -30.92 0.91
N GLU A 42 -14.79 -30.02 1.81
CA GLU A 42 -15.69 -29.16 2.61
C GLU A 42 -16.54 -28.20 1.75
N PHE A 43 -16.07 -27.87 0.54
CA PHE A 43 -16.72 -26.95 -0.40
C PHE A 43 -17.31 -27.63 -1.64
N ALA A 44 -17.08 -28.93 -1.82
CA ALA A 44 -17.51 -29.68 -3.00
C ALA A 44 -19.04 -29.66 -3.22
N ALA A 45 -19.82 -29.47 -2.15
CA ALA A 45 -21.28 -29.36 -2.22
C ALA A 45 -21.79 -27.93 -2.52
N LYS A 46 -20.91 -26.92 -2.53
CA LYS A 46 -21.28 -25.49 -2.64
C LYS A 46 -20.79 -24.81 -3.90
N ILE A 47 -19.62 -25.22 -4.41
CA ILE A 47 -18.99 -24.59 -5.57
C ILE A 47 -18.53 -25.64 -6.57
N THR A 48 -18.62 -25.30 -7.85
CA THR A 48 -18.05 -26.11 -8.93
C THR A 48 -16.54 -25.90 -9.03
N LEU A 49 -15.85 -26.83 -9.69
CA LEU A 49 -14.42 -26.67 -9.99
C LEU A 49 -14.14 -25.40 -10.81
N GLU A 50 -14.99 -25.12 -11.80
CA GLU A 50 -14.88 -23.92 -12.64
C GLU A 50 -14.99 -22.63 -11.80
N GLN A 51 -15.92 -22.58 -10.84
CA GLN A 51 -16.05 -21.43 -9.93
C GLN A 51 -14.82 -21.26 -9.04
N HIS A 52 -14.25 -22.37 -8.55
CA HIS A 52 -13.01 -22.34 -7.77
C HIS A 52 -11.82 -21.83 -8.59
N GLN A 53 -11.64 -22.34 -9.81
CA GLN A 53 -10.58 -21.91 -10.73
C GLN A 53 -10.72 -20.43 -11.08
N LYS A 54 -11.94 -19.96 -11.40
CA LYS A 54 -12.21 -18.53 -11.65
C LYS A 54 -11.83 -17.65 -10.46
N ALA A 55 -12.13 -18.08 -9.23
CA ALA A 55 -11.75 -17.36 -8.03
C ALA A 55 -10.22 -17.36 -7.81
N ALA A 56 -9.54 -18.47 -8.10
CA ALA A 56 -8.09 -18.58 -8.02
C ALA A 56 -7.39 -17.67 -9.05
N ASP A 57 -7.89 -17.62 -10.29
CA ASP A 57 -7.38 -16.74 -11.35
C ASP A 57 -7.56 -15.27 -10.99
N TYR A 58 -8.77 -14.88 -10.56
CA TYR A 58 -9.05 -13.53 -10.11
C TYR A 58 -8.14 -13.10 -8.96
N THR A 59 -7.98 -13.96 -7.95
CA THR A 59 -7.14 -13.64 -6.79
C THR A 59 -5.67 -13.56 -7.20
N THR A 60 -5.20 -14.41 -8.10
CA THR A 60 -3.82 -14.36 -8.62
C THR A 60 -3.57 -13.07 -9.40
N ALA A 61 -4.52 -12.64 -10.24
CA ALA A 61 -4.44 -11.35 -10.94
C ALA A 61 -4.42 -10.18 -9.94
N LYS A 62 -5.29 -10.21 -8.93
CA LYS A 62 -5.34 -9.21 -7.86
C LYS A 62 -4.03 -9.13 -7.07
N LEU A 63 -3.39 -10.26 -6.77
CA LEU A 63 -2.10 -10.28 -6.07
C LEU A 63 -0.98 -9.61 -6.87
N LYS A 64 -1.00 -9.70 -8.20
CA LYS A 64 -0.02 -9.00 -9.07
C LYS A 64 -0.18 -7.49 -8.99
N VAL A 65 -1.42 -6.99 -9.00
CA VAL A 65 -1.70 -5.56 -8.82
C VAL A 65 -1.27 -5.10 -7.44
N ASN A 66 -1.58 -5.88 -6.39
CA ASN A 66 -1.17 -5.58 -5.02
C ASN A 66 0.36 -5.43 -4.87
N HIS A 67 1.18 -6.19 -5.61
CA HIS A 67 2.63 -6.00 -5.60
C HIS A 67 3.06 -4.63 -6.12
N LEU A 68 2.44 -4.16 -7.20
CA LEU A 68 2.73 -2.84 -7.75
C LEU A 68 2.26 -1.75 -6.81
N GLU A 69 1.08 -1.91 -6.21
CA GLU A 69 0.51 -0.99 -5.24
C GLU A 69 1.40 -0.85 -4.00
N ILE A 70 1.90 -1.96 -3.43
CA ILE A 70 2.82 -1.92 -2.27
C ILE A 70 4.09 -1.13 -2.59
N LEU A 71 4.71 -1.39 -3.75
CA LEU A 71 5.93 -0.71 -4.16
C LEU A 71 5.68 0.79 -4.43
N PHE A 72 4.60 1.10 -5.13
CA PHE A 72 4.20 2.46 -5.42
C PHE A 72 3.91 3.26 -4.15
N SER A 73 3.06 2.72 -3.27
CA SER A 73 2.70 3.33 -1.98
C SER A 73 3.92 3.54 -1.10
N THR A 74 4.86 2.59 -1.09
CA THR A 74 6.13 2.74 -0.37
C THR A 74 6.96 3.88 -0.96
N GLY A 75 7.05 3.99 -2.29
CA GLY A 75 7.74 5.10 -2.96
C GLY A 75 7.13 6.45 -2.61
N VAL A 76 5.80 6.55 -2.63
CA VAL A 76 5.05 7.75 -2.23
C VAL A 76 5.31 8.11 -0.77
N LEU A 77 5.27 7.13 0.14
CA LEU A 77 5.58 7.33 1.56
C LEU A 77 6.99 7.88 1.76
N LEU A 78 7.98 7.33 1.06
CA LEU A 78 9.37 7.80 1.14
C LEU A 78 9.53 9.20 0.54
N ALA A 79 8.81 9.53 -0.53
CA ALA A 79 8.81 10.88 -1.11
C ALA A 79 8.21 11.92 -0.17
N TRP A 80 7.10 11.59 0.51
CA TRP A 80 6.50 12.46 1.54
C TRP A 80 7.43 12.67 2.73
N THR A 81 8.05 11.61 3.23
CA THR A 81 8.84 11.64 4.48
C THR A 81 10.30 12.04 4.25
N LEU A 82 11.07 11.20 3.56
CA LEU A 82 12.51 11.42 3.34
C LEU A 82 12.79 12.38 2.18
N GLY A 83 11.88 12.45 1.20
CA GLY A 83 11.95 13.39 0.09
C GLY A 83 11.58 14.82 0.48
N GLY A 84 11.13 15.06 1.71
CA GLY A 84 10.74 16.38 2.20
C GLY A 84 9.37 16.86 1.69
N GLY A 85 8.55 15.97 1.13
CA GLY A 85 7.22 16.35 0.64
C GLY A 85 6.33 16.97 1.72
N LEU A 86 6.38 16.46 2.95
CA LEU A 86 5.59 17.00 4.07
C LEU A 86 6.05 18.42 4.43
N ASP A 87 7.35 18.63 4.56
CA ASP A 87 7.92 19.96 4.84
C ASP A 87 7.62 20.96 3.72
N TYR A 88 7.64 20.49 2.47
CA TYR A 88 7.30 21.31 1.31
C TYR A 88 5.83 21.76 1.35
N LEU A 89 4.90 20.83 1.63
CA LEU A 89 3.48 21.15 1.70
C LEU A 89 3.14 22.06 2.89
N ASP A 90 3.76 21.83 4.05
CA ASP A 90 3.64 22.72 5.22
C ASP A 90 4.17 24.13 4.89
N GLY A 91 5.30 24.22 4.18
CA GLY A 91 5.86 25.48 3.70
C GLY A 91 4.91 26.28 2.79
N ILE A 92 4.17 25.60 1.91
CA ILE A 92 3.14 26.25 1.08
C ILE A 92 2.09 26.91 1.97
N TRP A 93 1.54 26.20 2.96
CA TRP A 93 0.51 26.75 3.83
C TRP A 93 1.01 27.89 4.71
N ARG A 94 2.24 27.79 5.24
CA ARG A 94 2.88 28.87 5.99
C ARG A 94 3.12 30.14 5.14
N SER A 95 3.27 29.99 3.83
CA SER A 95 3.43 31.13 2.93
C SER A 95 2.12 31.89 2.67
N LEU A 96 0.97 31.23 2.87
CA LEU A 96 -0.36 31.77 2.59
C LEU A 96 -1.01 32.44 3.79
N THR A 97 -0.71 32.00 5.00
CA THR A 97 -1.30 32.54 6.23
C THR A 97 -0.38 32.35 7.43
N SER A 98 -0.50 33.24 8.42
CA SER A 98 0.19 33.15 9.71
C SER A 98 -0.65 32.46 10.80
N ASP A 99 -1.93 32.21 10.54
CA ASP A 99 -2.82 31.56 11.50
C ASP A 99 -2.59 30.04 11.51
N THR A 100 -2.21 29.53 12.67
CA THR A 100 -1.82 28.12 12.87
C THR A 100 -2.97 27.14 12.64
N LEU A 101 -4.21 27.54 12.86
CA LEU A 101 -5.37 26.68 12.63
C LEU A 101 -5.60 26.46 11.14
N TYR A 102 -5.54 27.54 10.34
CA TYR A 102 -5.70 27.43 8.90
C TYR A 102 -4.54 26.67 8.24
N ILE A 103 -3.30 26.83 8.73
CA ILE A 103 -2.16 26.02 8.26
C ILE A 103 -2.43 24.53 8.49
N GLY A 104 -2.79 24.15 9.72
CA GLY A 104 -3.00 22.74 10.06
C GLY A 104 -4.17 22.10 9.31
N VAL A 105 -5.31 22.80 9.23
CA VAL A 105 -6.51 22.31 8.51
C VAL A 105 -6.22 22.21 7.02
N GLY A 106 -5.63 23.25 6.43
CA GLY A 106 -5.26 23.26 5.02
C GLY A 106 -4.29 22.14 4.67
N PHE A 107 -3.25 21.95 5.48
CA PHE A 107 -2.28 20.87 5.30
C PHE A 107 -2.93 19.49 5.30
N ILE A 108 -3.81 19.20 6.26
CA ILE A 108 -4.52 17.91 6.36
C ILE A 108 -5.43 17.70 5.14
N ILE A 109 -6.22 18.71 4.76
CA ILE A 109 -7.11 18.61 3.60
C ILE A 109 -6.29 18.38 2.32
N SER A 110 -5.18 19.11 2.14
CA SER A 110 -4.28 18.91 1.01
C SER A 110 -3.70 17.51 0.98
N LEU A 111 -3.22 16.98 2.10
CA LEU A 111 -2.71 15.61 2.17
C LEU A 111 -3.77 14.58 1.80
N ILE A 112 -5.01 14.73 2.29
CA ILE A 112 -6.10 13.81 1.96
C ILE A 112 -6.40 13.88 0.45
N VAL A 113 -6.58 15.08 -0.11
CA VAL A 113 -6.89 15.26 -1.52
C VAL A 113 -5.77 14.70 -2.40
N ILE A 114 -4.52 15.08 -2.13
CA ILE A 114 -3.36 14.60 -2.91
C ILE A 114 -3.22 13.09 -2.78
N GLY A 115 -3.36 12.54 -1.57
CA GLY A 115 -3.33 11.10 -1.32
C GLY A 115 -4.39 10.36 -2.14
N THR A 116 -5.64 10.79 -2.08
CA THR A 116 -6.73 10.17 -2.86
C THR A 116 -6.51 10.23 -4.37
N LEU A 117 -5.89 11.29 -4.88
CA LEU A 117 -5.55 11.41 -6.30
C LEU A 117 -4.40 10.49 -6.69
N ILE A 118 -3.40 10.32 -5.81
CA ILE A 118 -2.26 9.43 -6.02
C ILE A 118 -2.70 7.96 -6.00
N ASP A 119 -3.67 7.61 -5.16
CA ASP A 119 -4.16 6.25 -4.98
C ASP A 119 -5.19 5.82 -6.04
N LEU A 120 -5.85 6.77 -6.73
CA LEU A 120 -6.87 6.53 -7.77
C LEU A 120 -6.53 5.45 -8.84
N PRO A 121 -5.29 5.31 -9.35
CA PRO A 121 -4.97 4.27 -10.33
C PRO A 121 -4.99 2.83 -9.79
N PHE A 122 -5.14 2.61 -8.48
CA PHE A 122 -5.16 1.29 -7.83
C PHE A 122 -6.54 0.98 -7.21
#